data_AF-A0A925JRA1-F1
#
_entry.id   AF-A0A925JRA1-F1
#
_cell.length_a   1.000
_cell.length_b   1.000
_cell.length_c   1.000
_cell.angle_alpha   90.00
_cell.angle_beta   90.00
_cell.angle_gamma   90.00
#
_symmetry.space_group_name_H-M   'P 1'
#
loop_
_entity.id
_entity.type
_entity.pdbx_description
1 polymer ?
#
loop_
_entity_poly.entity_id
_entity_poly.type
_entity_poly.pdbx_seq_one_letter_code
_entity_poly.pdbx_strand_id
1 'polypeptide(L)'
;IAWQVPFGDNAALRAHPALQGIALPEKLGSVGVAGTQATRGGLLFLGGGDTAFHAVDMRNGKDLWTWPANRRTTGTPMTYQTKAGRQFVLIATGSGADAALMAFTLPEDAK
;
A
#
# COMPACT_ATOMS: atom_id res chain seq x y z
N ILE A 1 -12.42 -17.93 5.92
CA ILE A 1 -11.37 -16.98 5.49
C ILE A 1 -11.10 -17.26 4.01
N ALA A 2 -11.22 -16.27 3.12
CA ALA A 2 -11.05 -16.47 1.67
C ALA A 2 -9.58 -16.53 1.25
N TRP A 3 -8.74 -15.72 1.88
CA TRP A 3 -7.29 -15.70 1.73
C TRP A 3 -6.66 -14.98 2.92
N GLN A 4 -5.35 -15.17 3.09
CA GLN A 4 -4.54 -14.48 4.09
C GLN A 4 -3.11 -14.36 3.57
N VAL A 5 -2.58 -13.14 3.56
CA VAL A 5 -1.22 -12.84 3.09
C VAL A 5 -0.60 -11.83 4.07
N PRO A 6 0.68 -11.99 4.48
CA PRO A 6 1.38 -10.95 5.24
C PRO A 6 1.40 -9.62 4.48
N PHE A 7 1.04 -8.53 5.14
CA PHE A 7 1.00 -7.21 4.52
C PHE A 7 2.33 -6.47 4.64
N GLY A 8 2.80 -5.92 3.52
CA GLY A 8 4.05 -5.18 3.41
C GLY A 8 5.30 -6.05 3.52
N ASP A 9 6.44 -5.37 3.60
CA ASP A 9 7.73 -6.01 3.77
C ASP A 9 8.68 -5.19 4.64
N ASN A 10 9.68 -5.85 5.22
CA ASN A 10 10.63 -5.21 6.12
C ASN A 10 12.07 -5.47 5.66
N ALA A 11 12.64 -4.48 4.97
CA ALA A 11 14.00 -4.55 4.45
C ALA A 11 15.05 -4.72 5.58
N ALA A 12 14.84 -4.10 6.74
CA ALA A 12 15.75 -4.25 7.88
C ALA A 12 15.75 -5.68 8.43
N LEU A 13 14.59 -6.33 8.45
CA LEU A 13 14.48 -7.73 8.85
C LEU A 13 15.20 -8.64 7.85
N ARG A 14 15.02 -8.44 6.54
CA ARG A 14 15.74 -9.21 5.50
C ARG A 14 17.26 -9.08 5.59
N ALA A 15 17.75 -7.88 5.91
CA ALA A 15 19.17 -7.60 6.03
C ALA A 15 19.77 -8.08 7.37
N HIS A 16 18.97 -8.63 8.28
CA HIS A 16 19.44 -8.99 9.62
C HIS A 16 20.47 -10.14 9.57
N PRO A 17 21.66 -10.01 10.20
CA PRO A 17 22.72 -11.02 10.12
C PRO A 17 22.29 -12.44 10.51
N ALA A 18 21.42 -12.57 11.52
CA ALA A 18 20.91 -13.86 11.97
C ALA A 18 20.04 -14.60 10.93
N LEU A 19 19.60 -13.94 9.85
CA LEU A 19 18.81 -14.53 8.76
C LEU A 19 19.64 -14.82 7.51
N GLN A 20 20.96 -14.60 7.55
CA GLN A 20 21.84 -14.90 6.43
C GLN A 20 21.81 -16.39 6.07
N GLY A 21 21.61 -16.69 4.79
CA GLY A 21 21.52 -18.07 4.29
C GLY A 21 20.16 -18.75 4.52
N ILE A 22 19.21 -18.09 5.15
CA ILE A 22 17.84 -18.60 5.32
C ILE A 22 17.00 -18.22 4.10
N ALA A 23 16.27 -19.19 3.54
CA ALA A 23 15.28 -18.94 2.50
C ALA A 23 14.07 -18.22 3.12
N LEU A 24 13.96 -16.91 2.87
CA LEU A 24 12.88 -16.08 3.38
C LEU A 24 11.68 -16.09 2.43
N PRO A 25 10.43 -16.06 2.94
CA PRO A 25 9.24 -15.84 2.13
C PRO A 25 9.30 -14.57 1.28
N GLU A 26 8.46 -14.51 0.23
CA GLU A 26 8.34 -13.33 -0.62
C GLU A 26 7.89 -12.10 0.17
N LYS A 27 6.99 -12.25 1.14
CA LYS A 27 6.58 -11.17 2.06
C LYS A 27 6.81 -11.60 3.50
N LEU A 28 7.64 -10.86 4.23
CA LEU A 28 7.82 -11.07 5.68
C LEU A 28 6.71 -10.40 6.49
N GLY A 29 5.94 -9.52 5.85
CA GLY A 29 5.05 -8.60 6.53
C GLY A 29 5.80 -7.42 7.14
N SER A 30 5.05 -6.43 7.56
CA SER A 30 5.57 -5.32 8.35
C SER A 30 4.70 -5.03 9.57
N VAL A 31 5.34 -4.55 10.63
CA VAL A 31 4.66 -4.17 11.86
C VAL A 31 4.11 -2.76 11.73
N GLY A 32 2.80 -2.61 11.90
CA GLY A 32 2.15 -1.31 12.05
C GLY A 32 0.67 -1.35 11.74
N VAL A 33 0.01 -0.22 11.98
CA VAL A 33 -1.41 -0.05 11.66
C VAL A 33 -1.52 0.20 10.17
N ALA A 34 -2.14 -0.74 9.44
CA ALA A 34 -2.46 -0.57 8.04
C ALA A 34 -3.80 0.16 7.89
N GLY A 35 -3.79 1.29 7.19
CA GLY A 35 -4.99 1.91 6.66
C GLY A 35 -5.45 1.18 5.41
N THR A 36 -6.75 0.91 5.28
CA THR A 36 -7.32 0.18 4.13
C THR A 36 -8.52 0.90 3.53
N GLN A 37 -8.62 0.93 2.20
CA GLN A 37 -9.79 1.42 1.47
C GLN A 37 -10.18 0.42 0.37
N ALA A 38 -11.38 -0.14 0.47
CA ALA A 38 -11.95 -0.99 -0.57
C ALA A 38 -12.67 -0.17 -1.64
N THR A 39 -12.70 -0.67 -2.87
CA THR A 39 -13.44 -0.07 -3.99
C THR A 39 -14.32 -1.11 -4.69
N ARG A 40 -15.38 -0.66 -5.37
CA ARG A 40 -16.25 -1.54 -6.17
C ARG A 40 -15.51 -2.24 -7.31
N GLY A 41 -14.37 -1.69 -7.76
CA GLY A 41 -13.53 -2.28 -8.80
C GLY A 41 -12.79 -3.55 -8.37
N GLY A 42 -12.97 -4.02 -7.13
CA GLY A 42 -12.30 -5.23 -6.63
C GLY A 42 -10.88 -4.97 -6.12
N LEU A 43 -10.53 -3.71 -5.85
CA LEU A 43 -9.23 -3.31 -5.31
C LEU A 43 -9.33 -2.91 -3.84
N LEU A 44 -8.34 -3.34 -3.08
CA LEU A 44 -7.98 -2.80 -1.77
C LEU A 44 -6.77 -1.89 -1.92
N PHE A 45 -6.91 -0.64 -1.52
CA PHE A 45 -5.77 0.26 -1.36
C PHE A 45 -5.29 0.20 0.08
N LEU A 46 -4.01 -0.07 0.28
CA LEU A 46 -3.43 -0.25 1.62
C LEU A 46 -2.15 0.57 1.76
N GLY A 47 -2.00 1.17 2.94
CA GLY A 47 -0.73 1.74 3.39
C GLY A 47 -0.55 1.47 4.88
N GLY A 48 0.67 1.59 5.38
CA GLY A 48 1.01 1.49 6.80
C GLY A 48 1.82 0.25 7.11
N GLY A 49 2.49 0.22 8.25
CA GLY A 49 3.45 -0.85 8.56
C GLY A 49 4.76 -0.70 7.79
N ASP A 50 4.74 -0.69 6.46
CA ASP A 50 5.92 -0.43 5.63
C ASP A 50 5.95 1.02 5.09
N THR A 51 6.84 1.27 4.12
CA THR A 51 7.06 2.58 3.49
C THR A 51 6.54 2.63 2.04
N ALA A 52 5.47 1.88 1.76
CA ALA A 52 4.86 1.82 0.45
C ALA A 52 3.33 2.00 0.49
N PHE A 53 2.77 2.26 -0.69
CA PHE A 53 1.32 2.31 -0.91
C PHE A 53 0.95 1.27 -1.97
N HIS A 54 -0.04 0.43 -1.67
CA HIS A 54 -0.35 -0.77 -2.43
C HIS A 54 -1.76 -0.73 -3.00
N ALA A 55 -1.94 -1.31 -4.17
CA ALA A 55 -3.23 -1.72 -4.71
C ALA A 55 -3.25 -3.26 -4.82
N VAL A 56 -4.13 -3.89 -4.05
CA VAL A 56 -4.23 -5.33 -3.88
C VAL A 56 -5.53 -5.84 -4.46
N ASP A 57 -5.50 -6.99 -5.14
CA ASP A 57 -6.70 -7.68 -5.59
C ASP A 57 -7.46 -8.25 -4.38
N MET A 58 -8.69 -7.78 -4.19
CA MET A 58 -9.53 -8.15 -3.06
C MET A 58 -9.91 -9.64 -3.03
N ARG A 59 -9.78 -10.36 -4.16
CA ARG A 59 -10.19 -11.76 -4.29
C ARG A 59 -9.13 -12.75 -3.83
N ASN A 60 -7.86 -12.38 -3.88
CA ASN A 60 -6.74 -13.29 -3.61
C ASN A 60 -5.60 -12.67 -2.79
N GLY A 61 -5.65 -11.37 -2.47
CA GLY A 61 -4.60 -10.70 -1.69
C GLY A 61 -3.31 -10.42 -2.47
N LYS A 62 -3.30 -10.61 -3.79
CA LYS A 62 -2.14 -10.34 -4.63
C LYS A 62 -1.93 -8.83 -4.79
N ASP A 63 -0.69 -8.40 -4.59
CA ASP A 63 -0.25 -7.04 -4.92
C ASP A 63 -0.26 -6.83 -6.43
N LEU A 64 -1.05 -5.88 -6.92
CA LEU A 64 -1.14 -5.55 -8.34
C LEU A 64 -0.28 -4.33 -8.69
N TRP A 65 -0.07 -3.44 -7.72
CA TRP A 65 0.72 -2.23 -7.90
C TRP A 65 1.23 -1.73 -6.56
N THR A 66 2.49 -1.29 -6.57
CA THR A 66 3.16 -0.72 -5.40
C THR A 66 3.81 0.60 -5.78
N TRP A 67 3.56 1.63 -4.99
CA TRP A 67 4.29 2.88 -5.05
C TRP A 67 5.25 3.02 -3.87
N PRO A 68 6.55 3.21 -4.11
CA PRO A 68 7.52 3.42 -3.05
C PRO A 68 7.36 4.83 -2.49
N ALA A 69 6.68 4.95 -1.35
CA ALA A 69 6.49 6.24 -0.69
C ALA A 69 7.83 6.78 -0.15
N ASN A 70 8.80 5.88 0.11
CA ASN A 70 10.12 6.18 0.71
C ASN A 70 10.04 6.86 2.08
N ARG A 71 8.84 6.89 2.66
CA ARG A 71 8.51 7.36 4.00
C ARG A 71 7.23 6.66 4.44
N ARG A 72 6.91 6.78 5.73
CA ARG A 72 5.73 6.14 6.29
C ARG A 72 4.46 6.75 5.72
N THR A 73 3.51 5.91 5.31
CA THR A 73 2.11 6.32 5.10
C THR A 73 1.42 6.35 6.46
N THR A 74 0.70 7.42 6.78
CA THR A 74 0.28 7.72 8.16
C THR A 74 -1.23 7.82 8.36
N GLY A 75 -2.04 7.57 7.32
CA GLY A 75 -3.49 7.62 7.40
C GLY A 75 -4.18 6.44 6.70
N THR A 76 -5.52 6.40 6.80
CA THR A 76 -6.35 5.51 5.99
C THR A 76 -6.46 6.10 4.58
N PRO A 77 -6.21 5.31 3.51
CA PRO A 77 -6.43 5.80 2.16
C PRO A 77 -7.88 6.23 1.95
N MET A 78 -8.13 7.17 1.04
CA MET A 78 -9.48 7.59 0.67
C MET A 78 -9.61 7.69 -0.84
N THR A 79 -10.84 7.73 -1.33
CA THR A 79 -11.12 7.95 -2.76
C THR A 79 -12.29 8.90 -2.96
N TYR A 80 -12.25 9.67 -4.05
CA TYR A 80 -13.37 10.49 -4.49
C TYR A 80 -13.41 10.56 -6.01
N GLN A 81 -14.51 11.06 -6.56
CA GLN A 81 -14.68 11.31 -7.98
C GLN A 81 -14.93 12.81 -8.21
N THR A 82 -14.27 13.39 -9.21
CA THR A 82 -14.53 14.78 -9.61
C THR A 82 -15.85 14.89 -10.37
N LYS A 83 -16.36 16.12 -10.55
CA LYS A 83 -17.54 16.38 -11.40
C LYS A 83 -17.34 15.92 -12.85
N ALA A 84 -16.10 15.93 -13.35
CA ALA A 84 -15.74 15.44 -14.67
C ALA A 84 -15.67 13.90 -14.75
N GLY A 85 -15.97 13.20 -13.65
CA GLY A 85 -16.04 11.74 -13.62
C GLY A 85 -14.72 11.04 -13.31
N ARG A 86 -13.62 11.77 -13.07
CA ARG A 86 -12.30 11.18 -12.80
C ARG A 86 -12.17 10.76 -11.34
N GLN A 87 -11.82 9.50 -11.09
CA GLN A 87 -11.56 8.99 -9.74
C GLN A 87 -10.12 9.26 -9.31
N PHE A 88 -9.97 9.65 -8.04
CA PHE A 88 -8.69 9.81 -7.37
C PHE A 88 -8.65 8.93 -6.12
N VAL A 89 -7.47 8.39 -5.83
CA VAL A 89 -7.16 7.67 -4.60
C VAL A 89 -6.02 8.39 -3.89
N LEU A 90 -6.12 8.59 -2.59
CA LEU A 90 -5.23 9.44 -1.82
C LEU A 90 -4.74 8.75 -0.57
N ILE A 91 -3.52 9.10 -0.15
CA ILE A 91 -2.91 8.62 1.09
C ILE A 91 -2.03 9.71 1.70
N ALA A 92 -2.14 9.89 3.02
CA ALA A 92 -1.25 10.75 3.77
C ALA A 92 0.10 10.07 4.01
N THR A 93 1.18 10.83 3.87
CA THR A 93 2.57 10.38 4.04
C THR A 93 3.34 11.36 4.91
N GLY A 94 4.38 10.90 5.59
CA GLY A 94 5.22 11.75 6.44
C GLY A 94 4.56 12.15 7.76
N SER A 95 5.19 13.07 8.49
CA SER A 95 4.79 13.54 9.81
C SER A 95 5.34 14.93 10.13
N GLY A 96 4.54 15.82 10.74
CA GLY A 96 5.01 17.17 11.05
C GLY A 96 5.27 17.97 9.77
N ALA A 97 6.47 18.53 9.62
CA ALA A 97 6.79 19.44 8.52
C ALA A 97 6.89 18.76 7.13
N ASP A 98 7.15 17.46 7.06
CA ASP A 98 7.23 16.71 5.80
C ASP A 98 5.92 15.99 5.43
N ALA A 99 4.85 16.24 6.19
CA ALA A 99 3.55 15.64 5.95
C ALA A 99 2.97 16.10 4.61
N ALA A 100 2.55 15.14 3.79
CA ALA A 100 2.02 15.40 2.46
C ALA A 100 0.86 14.45 2.12
N LEU A 101 -0.10 14.95 1.35
CA LEU A 101 -1.16 14.13 0.75
C LEU A 101 -0.76 13.78 -0.68
N MET A 102 -0.68 12.48 -0.97
CA MET A 102 -0.37 11.98 -2.32
C MET A 102 -1.67 11.57 -3.00
N ALA A 103 -1.87 11.98 -4.25
CA ALA A 103 -3.04 11.64 -5.05
C ALA A 103 -2.67 10.86 -6.31
N PHE A 104 -3.41 9.78 -6.57
CA PHE A 104 -3.21 8.86 -7.67
C PHE A 104 -4.48 8.74 -8.49
N THR A 105 -4.32 8.60 -9.78
CA THR A 105 -5.41 8.44 -10.74
C THR A 105 -4.85 7.77 -11.99
N LEU A 106 -5.71 7.13 -12.77
CA LEU A 106 -5.28 6.56 -14.04
C LEU A 106 -4.95 7.69 -15.04
N PRO A 107 -4.07 7.41 -16.02
CA PRO A 107 -3.92 8.23 -17.22
C PRO A 107 -5.27 8.43 -17.93
N GLU A 108 -5.43 9.52 -18.65
CA GLU A 108 -6.71 9.86 -19.31
C GLU A 108 -7.10 8.87 -20.42
N ASP A 109 -6.13 8.12 -20.94
CA ASP A 109 -6.26 7.14 -22.01
C ASP A 109 -6.37 5.68 -21.52
N ALA A 110 -6.33 5.45 -20.20
CA ALA A 110 -6.49 4.11 -19.64
C ALA A 110 -7.95 3.64 -19.79
N LYS A 111 -8.15 2.55 -20.56
CA LYS A 111 -9.43 1.85 -20.71
C LYS A 111 -9.57 0.69 -19.73
#